data_AF-A0A2N0M9G6-F1
#
_entry.id   AF-A0A2N0M9G6-F1
#
_cell.length_a   1.000
_cell.length_b   1.000
_cell.length_c   1.000
_cell.angle_alpha   90.00
_cell.angle_beta   90.00
_cell.angle_gamma   90.00
#
_symmetry.space_group_name_H-M   'P 1'
#
loop_
_entity.id
_entity.type
_entity.pdbx_description
1 polymer ?
#
loop_
_entity_poly.entity_id
_entity_poly.type
_entity_poly.pdbx_seq_one_letter_code
_entity_poly.pdbx_strand_id
1 'polypeptide(L)'
;MLGPVLFAAVALFLPFYLTFSAQASGILPLLEHSTRPFLFFLVMGLFSLLGVSFLVRQFSGLGRPTKEDAPLALGVVIIALIPLVTWILAVLIFSWFKDGSIAIQTLASRSALILPGSAIAGLALFSGVWRVRLNLNPEIVFPLILLAAALFLLVGAELFYVADSFGGGLRRMNTMFKVYYQAWLLLGLVGAYSLYYWTSRSVKLPRRGSWAAKSWAPAVGHYAWMGLVAVLVAASLYYPVGAVLDRTGLLKPNHTLDDNTLDGLAFLQHGRAGEYEAIEWLRDQAAWGRLAEAVGDDYSEYGRISSSTGLPTILGWRGHELQWRGTTRLFDGHAEDVAAIYQTEDGASVRGLLDKHRIKYIYRGHREVSKYGDDFLGSFDFLKSAFSADGVTIYEYIP
;
A
#
# COMPACT_ATOMS: atom_id res chain seq x y z
N MET A 1 5.56 29.07 -18.64
CA MET A 1 6.47 28.20 -17.86
C MET A 1 6.02 26.74 -17.76
N LEU A 2 4.72 26.39 -17.78
CA LEU A 2 4.28 24.98 -17.75
C LEU A 2 4.78 24.13 -18.93
N GLY A 3 4.76 24.66 -20.16
CA GLY A 3 5.13 23.89 -21.37
C GLY A 3 6.55 23.30 -21.34
N PRO A 4 7.60 24.11 -21.08
CA PRO A 4 8.96 23.62 -20.95
C PRO A 4 9.13 22.60 -19.81
N VAL A 5 8.45 22.79 -18.68
CA VAL A 5 8.51 21.87 -17.54
C VAL A 5 7.86 20.52 -17.88
N LEU A 6 6.69 20.54 -18.53
CA LEU A 6 6.02 19.32 -18.99
C LEU A 6 6.87 18.58 -20.03
N PHE A 7 7.45 19.30 -20.98
CA PHE A 7 8.35 18.70 -21.96
C PHE A 7 9.56 18.05 -21.31
N ALA A 8 10.23 18.76 -20.39
CA ALA A 8 11.38 18.21 -19.67
C ALA A 8 10.99 16.98 -18.84
N ALA A 9 9.84 17.00 -18.16
CA ALA A 9 9.34 15.86 -17.39
C ALA A 9 9.13 14.63 -18.29
N VAL A 10 8.47 14.80 -19.45
CA VAL A 10 8.24 13.69 -20.39
C VAL A 10 9.56 13.20 -21.00
N ALA A 11 10.45 14.10 -21.40
CA ALA A 11 11.73 13.75 -22.01
C ALA A 11 12.64 12.97 -21.05
N LEU A 12 12.71 13.39 -19.78
CA LEU A 12 13.52 12.72 -18.74
C LEU A 12 12.95 11.33 -18.38
N PHE A 13 11.64 11.15 -18.46
CA PHE A 13 10.97 9.86 -18.19
C PHE A 13 10.75 9.02 -19.45
N LEU A 14 11.22 9.46 -20.63
CA LEU A 14 11.01 8.74 -21.89
C LEU A 14 11.51 7.29 -21.85
N PRO A 15 12.71 6.97 -21.31
CA PRO A 15 13.16 5.58 -21.21
C PRO A 15 12.16 4.71 -20.44
N PHE A 16 11.65 5.22 -19.31
CA PHE A 16 10.63 4.52 -18.52
C PHE A 16 9.36 4.29 -19.35
N TYR A 17 8.82 5.31 -20.02
CA TYR A 17 7.60 5.14 -20.82
C TYR A 17 7.76 4.15 -21.99
N LEU A 18 8.97 4.05 -22.57
CA LEU A 18 9.26 3.14 -23.68
C LEU A 18 9.45 1.69 -23.22
N THR A 19 9.96 1.47 -22.01
CA THR A 19 10.28 0.11 -21.51
C THR A 19 9.32 -0.38 -20.42
N PHE A 20 8.41 0.46 -19.93
CA PHE A 20 7.48 0.09 -18.88
C PHE A 20 6.52 -0.99 -19.36
N SER A 21 6.49 -2.10 -18.63
CA SER A 21 5.50 -3.16 -18.79
C SER A 21 4.58 -3.15 -17.58
N ALA A 22 3.29 -2.93 -17.82
CA ALA A 22 2.29 -2.95 -16.77
C ALA A 22 1.84 -4.39 -16.48
N GLN A 23 1.79 -4.75 -15.19
CA GLN A 23 1.10 -5.96 -14.74
C GLN A 23 -0.41 -5.77 -14.61
N ALA A 24 -0.88 -4.52 -14.73
CA ALA A 24 -2.28 -4.21 -14.72
C ALA A 24 -2.92 -4.60 -16.06
N SER A 25 -3.96 -5.42 -16.02
CA SER A 25 -4.75 -5.81 -17.19
C SER A 25 -5.91 -4.85 -17.50
N GLY A 26 -6.19 -3.92 -16.59
CA GLY A 26 -7.20 -2.87 -16.79
C GLY A 26 -7.79 -2.35 -15.48
N ILE A 27 -8.85 -1.55 -15.61
CA ILE A 27 -9.67 -1.07 -14.49
C ILE A 27 -11.04 -1.72 -14.61
N LEU A 28 -11.48 -2.40 -13.55
CA LEU A 28 -12.72 -3.17 -13.53
C LEU A 28 -13.68 -2.63 -12.46
N PRO A 29 -15.01 -2.74 -12.67
CA PRO A 29 -15.97 -2.37 -11.65
C PRO A 29 -15.87 -3.31 -10.46
N LEU A 30 -15.84 -2.76 -9.26
CA LEU A 30 -15.81 -3.52 -8.03
C LEU A 30 -17.21 -4.04 -7.70
N LEU A 31 -17.39 -5.36 -7.81
CA LEU A 31 -18.65 -6.05 -7.53
C LEU A 31 -18.68 -6.65 -6.11
N GLU A 32 -17.55 -7.23 -5.69
CA GLU A 32 -17.38 -7.97 -4.44
C GLU A 32 -16.62 -7.13 -3.40
N HIS A 33 -16.77 -7.43 -2.10
CA HIS A 33 -15.98 -6.87 -0.99
C HIS A 33 -15.82 -5.33 -0.94
N SER A 34 -16.78 -4.64 -0.33
CA SER A 34 -16.68 -3.21 0.01
C SER A 34 -15.94 -2.97 1.32
N THR A 35 -15.40 -1.76 1.49
CA THR A 35 -14.82 -1.36 2.78
C THR A 35 -15.93 -1.25 3.82
N ARG A 36 -15.76 -1.93 4.96
CA ARG A 36 -16.71 -1.84 6.07
C ARG A 36 -16.66 -0.43 6.66
N PRO A 37 -17.79 0.25 6.90
CA PRO A 37 -17.81 1.63 7.40
C PRO A 37 -16.97 1.83 8.66
N PHE A 38 -17.02 0.89 9.61
CA PHE A 38 -16.19 0.95 10.81
C PHE A 38 -14.69 1.00 10.50
N LEU A 39 -14.20 0.15 9.59
CA LEU A 39 -12.79 0.14 9.18
C LEU A 39 -12.43 1.40 8.40
N PHE A 40 -13.34 1.93 7.59
CA PHE A 40 -13.15 3.21 6.92
C PHE A 40 -12.93 4.33 7.92
N PHE A 41 -13.81 4.47 8.92
CA PHE A 41 -13.69 5.53 9.93
C PHE A 41 -12.54 5.29 10.91
N LEU A 42 -12.13 4.05 11.13
CA LEU A 42 -10.91 3.75 11.88
C LEU A 42 -9.67 4.38 11.23
N VAL A 43 -9.57 4.32 9.90
CA VAL A 43 -8.42 4.84 9.14
C VAL A 43 -8.58 6.31 8.76
N MET A 44 -9.77 6.71 8.32
CA MET A 44 -10.06 8.02 7.71
C MET A 44 -10.86 8.96 8.61
N GLY A 45 -11.28 8.52 9.80
CA GLY A 45 -12.26 9.25 10.62
C GLY A 45 -11.81 10.63 11.09
N LEU A 46 -10.59 10.75 11.63
CA LEU A 46 -10.02 12.04 12.02
C LEU A 46 -9.98 13.02 10.84
N PHE A 47 -9.45 12.56 9.71
CA PHE A 47 -9.31 13.39 8.51
C PHE A 47 -10.65 13.74 7.86
N SER A 48 -11.60 12.81 7.89
CA SER A 48 -12.97 13.03 7.43
C SER A 48 -13.66 14.09 8.30
N LEU A 49 -13.51 14.03 9.63
CA LEU A 49 -14.02 15.08 10.53
C LEU A 49 -13.40 16.43 10.20
N LEU A 50 -12.06 16.52 10.08
CA LEU A 50 -11.37 17.78 9.81
C LEU A 50 -11.77 18.37 8.44
N GLY A 51 -11.84 17.55 7.40
CA GLY A 51 -12.22 17.98 6.06
C GLY A 51 -13.69 18.39 5.94
N VAL A 52 -14.61 17.58 6.46
CA VAL A 52 -16.05 17.87 6.42
C VAL A 52 -16.39 19.09 7.27
N SER A 53 -15.84 19.21 8.48
CA SER A 53 -16.07 20.38 9.34
C SER A 53 -15.52 21.67 8.74
N PHE A 54 -14.35 21.60 8.08
CA PHE A 54 -13.83 22.71 7.27
C PHE A 54 -14.82 23.10 6.17
N LEU A 55 -15.27 22.14 5.37
CA LEU A 55 -16.22 22.37 4.27
C LEU A 55 -17.53 22.99 4.74
N VAL A 56 -18.11 22.51 5.85
CA VAL A 56 -19.34 23.06 6.43
C VAL A 56 -19.21 24.56 6.74
N ARG A 57 -18.06 24.99 7.26
CA ARG A 57 -17.80 26.42 7.52
C ARG A 57 -17.62 27.26 6.24
N GLN A 58 -17.45 26.64 5.08
CA GLN A 58 -17.27 27.37 3.82
C GLN A 58 -18.57 27.76 3.16
N PHE A 59 -19.72 27.21 3.58
CA PHE A 59 -21.02 27.54 2.99
C PHE A 59 -21.61 28.86 3.48
N SER A 60 -21.23 29.34 4.66
CA SER A 60 -21.65 30.66 5.11
C SER A 60 -21.05 31.74 4.22
N GLY A 61 -21.91 32.55 3.59
CA GLY A 61 -21.49 33.71 2.80
C GLY A 61 -21.29 33.49 1.30
N LEU A 62 -21.54 32.29 0.76
CA LEU A 62 -21.46 32.04 -0.70
C LEU A 62 -22.68 32.55 -1.50
N GLY A 63 -23.76 32.95 -0.81
CA GLY A 63 -25.02 33.30 -1.46
C GLY A 63 -25.72 32.10 -2.10
N ARG A 64 -26.89 32.32 -2.71
CA ARG A 64 -27.58 31.29 -3.50
C ARG A 64 -27.22 31.46 -4.98
N PRO A 65 -27.02 30.37 -5.73
CA PRO A 65 -26.87 30.45 -7.17
C PRO A 65 -28.03 31.18 -7.85
N THR A 66 -27.71 31.99 -8.85
CA THR A 66 -28.69 32.61 -9.75
C THR A 66 -28.94 31.70 -10.96
N LYS A 67 -29.90 32.08 -11.82
CA LYS A 67 -30.16 31.34 -13.07
C LYS A 67 -28.96 31.36 -14.02
N GLU A 68 -28.17 32.43 -14.00
CA GLU A 68 -26.97 32.57 -14.85
C GLU A 68 -25.89 31.55 -14.46
N ASP A 69 -25.87 31.14 -13.19
CA ASP A 69 -24.89 30.17 -12.70
C ASP A 69 -25.32 28.71 -12.87
N ALA A 70 -26.52 28.46 -13.42
CA ALA A 70 -27.07 27.11 -13.58
C ALA A 70 -26.17 26.17 -14.40
N PRO A 71 -25.54 26.58 -15.52
CA PRO A 71 -24.63 25.71 -16.27
C PRO A 71 -23.41 25.29 -15.43
N LEU A 72 -22.86 26.20 -14.62
CA LEU A 72 -21.70 25.94 -13.77
C LEU A 72 -22.06 24.98 -12.63
N ALA A 73 -23.20 25.21 -11.98
CA ALA A 73 -23.73 24.32 -10.95
C ALA A 73 -24.02 22.91 -11.50
N LEU A 74 -24.61 22.82 -12.70
CA LEU A 74 -24.85 21.55 -13.38
C LEU A 74 -23.53 20.83 -13.70
N GLY A 75 -22.51 21.55 -14.17
CA GLY A 75 -21.17 20.99 -14.40
C GLY A 75 -20.58 20.36 -13.14
N VAL A 76 -20.71 21.01 -11.98
CA VAL A 76 -20.26 20.45 -10.70
C VAL A 76 -21.03 19.17 -10.34
N VAL A 77 -22.35 19.16 -10.52
CA VAL A 77 -23.18 17.96 -10.27
C VAL A 77 -22.76 16.81 -11.19
N ILE A 78 -22.53 17.09 -12.48
CA ILE A 78 -22.06 16.09 -13.44
C ILE A 78 -20.71 15.52 -12.97
N ILE A 79 -19.74 16.35 -12.62
CA ILE A 79 -18.43 15.91 -12.12
C ILE A 79 -18.57 15.04 -10.86
N ALA A 80 -19.42 15.44 -9.92
CA ALA A 80 -19.66 14.69 -8.69
C ALA A 80 -20.26 13.30 -8.93
N LEU A 81 -21.10 13.16 -9.97
CA LEU A 81 -21.81 11.92 -10.29
C LEU A 81 -21.08 11.04 -11.32
N ILE A 82 -20.12 11.56 -12.09
CA ILE A 82 -19.39 10.82 -13.12
C ILE A 82 -18.84 9.48 -12.60
N PRO A 83 -18.15 9.39 -11.45
CA PRO A 83 -17.63 8.12 -10.96
C PRO A 83 -18.74 7.08 -10.73
N LEU A 84 -19.86 7.51 -10.14
CA LEU A 84 -20.98 6.62 -9.86
C LEU A 84 -21.70 6.18 -11.14
N VAL A 85 -21.95 7.12 -12.07
CA VAL A 85 -22.60 6.81 -13.36
C VAL A 85 -21.75 5.87 -14.19
N THR A 86 -20.44 6.16 -14.32
CA THR A 86 -19.51 5.29 -15.06
C THR A 86 -19.42 3.90 -14.43
N TRP A 87 -19.43 3.81 -13.09
CA TRP A 87 -19.46 2.53 -12.40
C TRP A 87 -20.77 1.77 -12.67
N ILE A 88 -21.93 2.42 -12.55
CA ILE A 88 -23.23 1.80 -12.84
C ILE A 88 -23.25 1.26 -14.26
N LEU A 89 -22.82 2.06 -15.25
CA LEU A 89 -22.75 1.62 -16.64
C LEU A 89 -21.81 0.42 -16.80
N ALA A 90 -20.64 0.44 -16.17
CA ALA A 90 -19.71 -0.69 -16.19
C ALA A 90 -20.35 -1.94 -15.56
N VAL A 91 -21.01 -1.83 -14.41
CA VAL A 91 -21.69 -2.98 -13.79
C VAL A 91 -22.81 -3.52 -14.67
N LEU A 92 -23.61 -2.66 -15.32
CA LEU A 92 -24.67 -3.10 -16.23
C LEU A 92 -24.10 -3.85 -17.44
N ILE A 93 -23.04 -3.32 -18.05
CA ILE A 93 -22.32 -3.99 -19.15
C ILE A 93 -21.78 -5.34 -18.68
N PHE A 94 -21.08 -5.39 -17.54
CA PHE A 94 -20.54 -6.64 -16.99
C PHE A 94 -21.63 -7.65 -16.64
N SER A 95 -22.76 -7.20 -16.09
CA SER A 95 -23.89 -8.07 -15.72
C SER A 95 -24.60 -8.64 -16.94
N TRP A 96 -24.65 -7.90 -18.05
CA TRP A 96 -25.19 -8.38 -19.32
C TRP A 96 -24.46 -9.61 -19.84
N PHE A 97 -23.14 -9.69 -19.62
CA PHE A 97 -22.31 -10.81 -20.07
C PHE A 97 -22.21 -11.96 -19.05
N LYS A 98 -22.68 -11.79 -17.80
CA LYS A 98 -22.46 -12.73 -16.68
C LYS A 98 -23.76 -13.04 -15.92
N ASP A 99 -24.81 -13.41 -16.66
CA ASP A 99 -26.10 -13.95 -16.19
C ASP A 99 -26.97 -13.04 -15.29
N GLY A 100 -26.80 -11.71 -15.35
CA GLY A 100 -27.82 -10.69 -14.99
C GLY A 100 -28.28 -10.57 -13.53
N SER A 101 -28.02 -11.55 -12.67
CA SER A 101 -28.60 -11.69 -11.33
C SER A 101 -27.90 -10.85 -10.24
N ILE A 102 -26.67 -10.38 -10.49
CA ILE A 102 -25.81 -9.70 -9.49
C ILE A 102 -26.11 -8.19 -9.38
N ALA A 103 -26.97 -7.62 -10.23
CA ALA A 103 -27.02 -6.17 -10.43
C ALA A 103 -27.70 -5.39 -9.28
N ILE A 104 -28.98 -5.62 -8.98
CA ILE A 104 -29.78 -4.60 -8.28
C ILE A 104 -29.34 -4.38 -6.82
N GLN A 105 -29.17 -5.44 -6.03
CA GLN A 105 -28.78 -5.32 -4.62
C GLN A 105 -27.37 -4.74 -4.47
N THR A 106 -26.44 -5.14 -5.34
CA THR A 106 -25.07 -4.62 -5.39
C THR A 106 -25.06 -3.14 -5.76
N LEU A 107 -25.85 -2.74 -6.76
CA LEU A 107 -26.01 -1.33 -7.15
C LEU A 107 -26.56 -0.50 -6.00
N ALA A 108 -27.65 -0.93 -5.37
CA ALA A 108 -28.32 -0.18 -4.31
C ALA A 108 -27.43 0.00 -3.07
N SER A 109 -26.87 -1.09 -2.55
CA SER A 109 -26.04 -1.08 -1.34
C SER A 109 -24.76 -0.25 -1.52
N ARG A 110 -24.09 -0.37 -2.68
CA ARG A 110 -22.88 0.42 -2.96
C ARG A 110 -23.20 1.89 -3.20
N SER A 111 -24.23 2.19 -3.98
CA SER A 111 -24.64 3.58 -4.21
C SER A 111 -24.94 4.30 -2.89
N ALA A 112 -25.62 3.63 -1.95
CA ALA A 112 -25.92 4.21 -0.64
C ALA A 112 -24.66 4.57 0.18
N LEU A 113 -23.59 3.78 0.08
CA LEU A 113 -22.31 4.06 0.77
C LEU A 113 -21.47 5.14 0.08
N ILE A 114 -21.61 5.26 -1.25
CA ILE A 114 -20.77 6.16 -2.07
C ILE A 114 -21.36 7.55 -2.22
N LEU A 115 -22.69 7.64 -2.33
CA LEU A 115 -23.40 8.91 -2.51
C LEU A 115 -22.99 9.98 -1.47
N PRO A 116 -22.84 9.68 -0.17
CA PRO A 116 -22.34 10.66 0.79
C PRO A 116 -20.96 11.21 0.43
N GLY A 117 -20.01 10.33 0.06
CA GLY A 117 -18.65 10.72 -0.34
C GLY A 117 -18.65 11.58 -1.60
N SER A 118 -19.38 11.16 -2.64
CA SER A 118 -19.55 11.93 -3.88
C SER A 118 -20.23 13.28 -3.64
N ALA A 119 -21.25 13.33 -2.77
CA ALA A 119 -21.94 14.57 -2.43
C ALA A 119 -20.99 15.54 -1.71
N ILE A 120 -20.19 15.08 -0.75
CA ILE A 120 -19.20 15.93 -0.06
C ILE A 120 -18.13 16.42 -1.04
N ALA A 121 -17.66 15.56 -1.95
CA ALA A 121 -16.71 15.95 -3.00
C ALA A 121 -17.30 17.03 -3.93
N GLY A 122 -18.54 16.84 -4.39
CA GLY A 122 -19.27 17.80 -5.20
C GLY A 122 -19.52 19.12 -4.48
N LEU A 123 -19.82 19.08 -3.19
CA LEU A 123 -19.99 20.26 -2.33
C LEU A 123 -18.67 21.03 -2.15
N ALA A 124 -17.55 20.34 -1.99
CA ALA A 124 -16.22 20.95 -1.95
C ALA A 124 -15.86 21.61 -3.29
N LEU A 125 -16.11 20.91 -4.41
CA LEU A 125 -15.90 21.45 -5.75
C LEU A 125 -16.79 22.67 -6.01
N PHE A 126 -18.08 22.59 -5.67
CA PHE A 126 -19.02 23.69 -5.76
C PHE A 126 -18.51 24.91 -4.99
N SER A 127 -18.11 24.72 -3.73
CA SER A 127 -17.58 25.82 -2.91
C SER A 127 -16.34 26.45 -3.52
N GLY A 128 -15.40 25.65 -4.04
CA GLY A 128 -14.19 26.15 -4.69
C GLY A 128 -14.50 26.94 -5.96
N VAL A 129 -15.33 26.37 -6.84
CA VAL A 129 -15.76 27.00 -8.10
C VAL A 129 -16.48 28.32 -7.84
N TRP A 130 -17.38 28.38 -6.85
CA TRP A 130 -18.10 29.61 -6.50
C TRP A 130 -17.18 30.70 -6.00
N ARG A 131 -16.19 30.34 -5.17
CA ARG A 131 -15.20 31.28 -4.65
C ARG A 131 -14.34 31.86 -5.76
N VAL A 132 -13.96 31.05 -6.75
CA VAL A 132 -13.28 31.55 -7.96
C VAL A 132 -14.19 32.49 -8.74
N ARG A 133 -15.43 32.07 -9.01
CA ARG A 133 -16.41 32.85 -9.79
C ARG A 133 -16.72 34.22 -9.18
N LEU A 134 -16.80 34.29 -7.85
CA LEU A 134 -17.13 35.48 -7.07
C LEU A 134 -15.88 36.23 -6.55
N ASN A 135 -14.67 35.71 -6.80
CA ASN A 135 -13.42 36.22 -6.25
C ASN A 135 -13.42 36.36 -4.70
N LEU A 136 -13.93 35.33 -4.00
CA LEU A 136 -14.12 35.33 -2.55
C LEU A 136 -13.13 34.40 -1.82
N ASN A 137 -12.22 34.98 -1.03
CA ASN A 137 -11.23 34.24 -0.23
C ASN A 137 -10.49 33.17 -1.07
N PRO A 138 -9.71 33.59 -2.09
CA PRO A 138 -9.06 32.69 -3.03
C PRO A 138 -8.15 31.65 -2.36
N GLU A 139 -7.61 31.94 -1.18
CA GLU A 139 -6.78 31.05 -0.39
C GLU A 139 -7.50 29.76 0.05
N ILE A 140 -8.84 29.77 0.10
CA ILE A 140 -9.67 28.62 0.52
C ILE A 140 -9.88 27.63 -0.63
N VAL A 141 -9.71 28.07 -1.88
CA VAL A 141 -9.97 27.25 -3.08
C VAL A 141 -9.04 26.04 -3.14
N PHE A 142 -7.76 26.23 -2.85
CA PHE A 142 -6.77 25.16 -2.95
C PHE A 142 -7.07 24.00 -1.98
N PRO A 143 -7.27 24.21 -0.66
CA PRO A 143 -7.71 23.16 0.25
C PRO A 143 -9.02 22.46 -0.17
N LEU A 144 -9.98 23.18 -0.76
CA LEU A 144 -11.22 22.59 -1.25
C LEU A 144 -11.00 21.67 -2.46
N ILE A 145 -10.07 22.02 -3.36
CA ILE A 145 -9.67 21.14 -4.48
C ILE A 145 -8.99 19.88 -3.95
N LEU A 146 -8.09 20.00 -2.97
CA LEU A 146 -7.44 18.83 -2.36
C LEU A 146 -8.46 17.92 -1.67
N LEU A 147 -9.44 18.49 -0.96
CA LEU A 147 -10.53 17.74 -0.32
C LEU A 147 -11.37 16.99 -1.36
N ALA A 148 -11.78 17.67 -2.43
CA ALA A 148 -12.54 17.05 -3.52
C ALA A 148 -11.74 15.93 -4.19
N ALA A 149 -10.47 16.16 -4.51
CA ALA A 149 -9.59 15.17 -5.11
C ALA A 149 -9.43 13.94 -4.22
N ALA A 150 -9.16 14.13 -2.92
CA ALA A 150 -9.03 13.01 -1.99
C ALA A 150 -10.32 12.19 -1.87
N LEU A 151 -11.48 12.84 -1.80
CA LEU A 151 -12.77 12.15 -1.74
C LEU A 151 -13.08 11.41 -3.05
N PHE A 152 -12.74 11.97 -4.21
CA PHE A 152 -12.87 11.27 -5.48
C PHE A 152 -11.93 10.06 -5.60
N LEU A 153 -10.72 10.13 -5.03
CA LEU A 153 -9.83 8.97 -4.95
C LEU A 153 -10.43 7.86 -4.07
N LEU A 154 -10.97 8.21 -2.91
CA LEU A 154 -11.64 7.25 -2.02
C LEU A 154 -12.89 6.62 -2.68
N VAL A 155 -13.75 7.45 -3.27
CA VAL A 155 -14.92 7.00 -4.03
C VAL A 155 -14.49 6.11 -5.19
N GLY A 156 -13.49 6.52 -5.96
CA GLY A 156 -12.95 5.77 -7.09
C GLY A 156 -12.45 4.39 -6.66
N ALA A 157 -11.71 4.30 -5.56
CA ALA A 157 -11.20 3.04 -5.03
C ALA A 157 -12.31 2.11 -4.50
N GLU A 158 -13.46 2.65 -4.06
CA GLU A 158 -14.64 1.85 -3.66
C GLU A 158 -15.55 1.44 -4.81
N LEU A 159 -15.43 2.10 -5.97
CA LEU A 159 -16.18 1.77 -7.18
C LEU A 159 -15.35 0.90 -8.14
N PHE A 160 -14.05 1.12 -8.24
CA PHE A 160 -13.19 0.48 -9.21
C PHE A 160 -11.96 -0.14 -8.57
N TYR A 161 -11.37 -1.10 -9.26
CA TYR A 161 -10.05 -1.60 -8.93
C TYR A 161 -9.21 -1.82 -10.19
N VAL A 162 -7.91 -1.65 -10.04
CA VAL A 162 -6.91 -2.04 -11.03
C VAL A 162 -6.74 -3.55 -10.94
N ALA A 163 -7.04 -4.26 -12.02
CA ALA A 163 -6.86 -5.70 -12.11
C ALA A 163 -5.38 -6.02 -12.31
N ASP A 164 -4.76 -6.68 -11.33
CA ASP A 164 -3.36 -7.09 -11.35
C ASP A 164 -3.23 -8.59 -11.03
N SER A 165 -2.02 -9.07 -10.71
CA SER A 165 -1.76 -10.48 -10.40
C SER A 165 -2.47 -10.99 -9.13
N PHE A 166 -3.02 -10.11 -8.28
CA PHE A 166 -3.72 -10.54 -7.07
C PHE A 166 -5.16 -10.96 -7.38
N GLY A 167 -5.53 -12.16 -6.92
CA GLY A 167 -6.86 -12.74 -7.08
C GLY A 167 -7.69 -12.78 -5.79
N GLY A 168 -8.90 -13.34 -5.89
CA GLY A 168 -9.78 -13.60 -4.74
C GLY A 168 -10.03 -12.38 -3.86
N GLY A 169 -9.92 -12.56 -2.54
CA GLY A 169 -10.12 -11.49 -1.56
C GLY A 169 -9.09 -10.35 -1.61
N LEU A 170 -7.97 -10.55 -2.32
CA LEU A 170 -6.89 -9.56 -2.45
C LEU A 170 -6.97 -8.74 -3.74
N ARG A 171 -7.97 -8.99 -4.60
CA ARG A 171 -8.08 -8.42 -5.95
C ARG A 171 -8.06 -6.88 -6.00
N ARG A 172 -8.50 -6.20 -4.94
CA ARG A 172 -8.46 -4.72 -4.83
C ARG A 172 -7.37 -4.20 -3.89
N MET A 173 -6.52 -5.06 -3.34
CA MET A 173 -5.55 -4.70 -2.28
C MET A 173 -4.62 -3.58 -2.74
N ASN A 174 -4.00 -3.71 -3.91
CA ASN A 174 -3.10 -2.69 -4.44
C ASN A 174 -3.81 -1.38 -4.79
N THR A 175 -5.05 -1.45 -5.28
CA THR A 175 -5.86 -0.25 -5.52
C THR A 175 -6.10 0.47 -4.20
N MET A 176 -6.57 -0.25 -3.19
CA MET A 176 -6.81 0.29 -1.85
C MET A 176 -5.55 0.91 -1.28
N PHE A 177 -4.48 0.14 -1.16
CA PHE A 177 -3.23 0.59 -0.57
C PHE A 177 -2.66 1.84 -1.29
N LYS A 178 -2.54 1.79 -2.62
CA LYS A 178 -1.90 2.87 -3.39
C LYS A 178 -2.77 4.13 -3.45
N VAL A 179 -4.09 3.98 -3.59
CA VAL A 179 -5.00 5.13 -3.71
C VAL A 179 -5.34 5.74 -2.35
N TYR A 180 -5.61 4.92 -1.32
CA TYR A 180 -5.88 5.43 0.02
C TYR A 180 -4.68 6.16 0.59
N TYR A 181 -3.44 5.73 0.28
CA TYR A 181 -2.25 6.44 0.71
C TYR A 181 -2.21 7.89 0.17
N GLN A 182 -2.53 8.09 -1.12
CA GLN A 182 -2.61 9.43 -1.70
C GLN A 182 -3.75 10.24 -1.10
N ALA A 183 -4.93 9.65 -0.94
CA ALA A 183 -6.07 10.33 -0.32
C ALA A 183 -5.76 10.75 1.13
N TRP A 184 -5.08 9.89 1.89
CA TRP A 184 -4.66 10.16 3.26
C TRP A 184 -3.72 11.37 3.33
N LEU A 185 -2.70 11.43 2.44
CA LEU A 185 -1.78 12.58 2.37
C LEU A 185 -2.52 13.89 2.05
N LEU A 186 -3.41 13.87 1.05
CA LEU A 186 -4.21 15.03 0.66
C LEU A 186 -5.11 15.50 1.81
N LEU A 187 -5.82 14.58 2.46
CA LEU A 187 -6.65 14.92 3.62
C LEU A 187 -5.82 15.36 4.82
N GLY A 188 -4.58 14.92 4.96
CA GLY A 188 -3.63 15.42 5.96
C GLY A 188 -3.36 16.91 5.79
N LEU A 189 -3.10 17.35 4.56
CA LEU A 189 -2.91 18.77 4.25
C LEU A 189 -4.19 19.58 4.48
N VAL A 190 -5.35 19.07 4.04
CA VAL A 190 -6.66 19.68 4.32
C VAL A 190 -6.90 19.76 5.83
N GLY A 191 -6.54 18.71 6.57
CA GLY A 191 -6.68 18.63 8.02
C GLY A 191 -5.84 19.68 8.75
N ALA A 192 -4.58 19.84 8.36
CA ALA A 192 -3.71 20.89 8.90
C ALA A 192 -4.28 22.29 8.64
N TYR A 193 -4.75 22.55 7.42
CA TYR A 193 -5.39 23.83 7.09
C TYR A 193 -6.72 24.02 7.86
N SER A 194 -7.50 22.96 8.03
CA SER A 194 -8.74 22.97 8.82
C SER A 194 -8.45 23.37 10.27
N LEU A 195 -7.45 22.75 10.91
CA LEU A 195 -7.03 23.10 12.27
C LEU A 195 -6.62 24.57 12.37
N TYR A 196 -5.77 25.05 11.46
CA TYR A 196 -5.39 26.45 11.38
C TYR A 196 -6.62 27.36 11.22
N TYR A 197 -7.53 27.02 10.30
CA TYR A 197 -8.73 27.81 10.02
C TYR A 197 -9.67 27.89 11.22
N TRP A 198 -9.86 26.78 11.93
CA TRP A 198 -10.72 26.72 13.10
C TRP A 198 -10.13 27.46 14.30
N THR A 199 -8.82 27.35 14.52
CA THR A 199 -8.13 27.98 15.67
C THR A 199 -7.85 29.48 15.48
N SER A 200 -7.51 29.91 14.26
CA SER A 200 -7.22 31.32 13.97
C SER A 200 -8.45 32.23 13.97
N ARG A 201 -9.65 31.67 13.73
CA ARG A 201 -10.91 32.42 13.70
C ARG A 201 -11.68 32.17 15.00
N SER A 202 -11.28 32.90 16.05
CA SER A 202 -11.93 32.84 17.36
C SER A 202 -13.43 33.14 17.24
N VAL A 203 -14.25 32.31 17.90
CA VAL A 203 -15.67 32.63 18.07
C VAL A 203 -15.78 33.77 19.08
N LYS A 204 -16.41 34.88 18.68
CA LYS A 204 -16.67 35.99 19.61
C LYS A 204 -17.55 35.49 20.76
N LEU A 205 -17.02 35.52 21.98
CA LEU A 205 -17.80 35.20 23.18
C LEU A 205 -18.92 36.24 23.35
N PRO A 206 -20.14 35.84 23.73
CA PRO A 206 -21.21 36.77 24.07
C PRO A 206 -20.76 37.73 25.18
N ARG A 207 -21.20 38.98 25.09
CA ARG A 207 -20.97 39.97 26.16
C ARG A 207 -21.55 39.44 27.47
N ARG A 208 -20.77 39.54 28.56
CA ARG A 208 -21.15 39.10 29.91
C ARG A 208 -22.53 39.70 30.27
N GLY A 209 -23.57 38.87 30.36
CA GLY A 209 -24.93 39.29 30.70
C GLY A 209 -26.06 38.81 29.77
N SER A 210 -25.78 38.33 28.55
CA SER A 210 -26.81 37.76 27.67
C SER A 210 -26.93 36.23 27.85
N TRP A 211 -28.00 35.77 28.52
CA TRP A 211 -28.30 34.35 28.74
C TRP A 211 -29.08 33.68 27.59
N ALA A 212 -29.25 34.37 26.47
CA ALA A 212 -29.94 33.80 25.32
C ALA A 212 -29.11 32.69 24.68
N ALA A 213 -29.61 31.44 24.70
CA ALA A 213 -28.93 30.25 24.18
C ALA A 213 -28.37 30.41 22.75
N LYS A 214 -29.03 31.20 21.90
CA LYS A 214 -28.59 31.51 20.52
C LYS A 214 -27.23 32.22 20.45
N SER A 215 -26.83 32.95 21.48
CA SER A 215 -25.55 33.66 21.51
C SER A 215 -24.38 32.74 21.89
N TRP A 216 -24.61 31.69 22.67
CA TRP A 216 -23.56 30.77 23.15
C TRP A 216 -23.35 29.53 22.27
N ALA A 217 -24.35 29.12 21.49
CA ALA A 217 -24.29 27.92 20.66
C ALA A 217 -23.06 27.82 19.73
N PRO A 218 -22.60 28.90 19.05
CA PRO A 218 -21.40 28.82 18.21
C PRO A 218 -20.11 28.59 19.01
N ALA A 219 -20.02 29.16 20.22
CA ALA A 219 -18.86 29.00 21.09
C ALA A 219 -18.81 27.59 21.66
N VAL A 220 -19.95 27.07 22.15
CA VAL A 220 -20.07 25.69 22.63
C VAL A 220 -19.73 24.69 21.51
N GLY A 221 -20.29 24.87 20.31
CA GLY A 221 -19.98 24.00 19.17
C GLY A 221 -18.50 24.02 18.76
N HIS A 222 -17.84 25.18 18.87
CA HIS A 222 -16.41 25.31 18.59
C HIS A 222 -15.54 24.55 19.60
N TYR A 223 -15.77 24.72 20.91
CA TYR A 223 -15.02 24.01 21.93
C TYR A 223 -15.35 22.51 21.96
N ALA A 224 -16.60 22.13 21.72
CA ALA A 224 -16.99 20.72 21.57
C ALA A 224 -16.26 20.06 20.39
N TRP A 225 -16.16 20.76 19.25
CA TRP A 225 -15.39 20.30 18.10
C TRP A 225 -13.89 20.17 18.42
N MET A 226 -13.29 21.15 19.11
CA MET A 226 -11.88 21.06 19.53
C MET A 226 -11.63 19.88 20.46
N GLY A 227 -12.53 19.66 21.43
CA GLY A 227 -12.48 18.49 22.32
C GLY A 227 -12.59 17.18 21.56
N LEU A 228 -13.51 17.09 20.60
CA LEU A 228 -13.67 15.90 19.74
C LEU A 228 -12.41 15.64 18.91
N VAL A 229 -11.82 16.68 18.30
CA VAL A 229 -10.55 16.57 17.58
C VAL A 229 -9.43 16.07 18.48
N ALA A 230 -9.30 16.63 19.70
CA ALA A 230 -8.29 16.19 20.66
C ALA A 230 -8.47 14.71 21.04
N VAL A 231 -9.71 14.27 21.28
CA VAL A 231 -10.03 12.86 21.55
C VAL A 231 -9.67 11.97 20.37
N LEU A 232 -10.01 12.36 19.14
CA LEU A 232 -9.69 11.56 17.96
C LEU A 232 -8.18 11.51 17.69
N VAL A 233 -7.44 12.61 17.89
CA VAL A 233 -5.98 12.60 17.82
C VAL A 233 -5.39 11.64 18.85
N ALA A 234 -5.84 11.74 20.11
CA ALA A 234 -5.40 10.82 21.17
C ALA A 234 -5.72 9.36 20.83
N ALA A 235 -6.91 9.08 20.30
CA ALA A 235 -7.29 7.74 19.84
C ALA A 235 -6.43 7.27 18.66
N SER A 236 -6.10 8.14 17.70
CA SER A 236 -5.24 7.82 16.57
C SER A 236 -3.79 7.52 16.98
N LEU A 237 -3.32 8.02 18.13
CA LEU A 237 -1.99 7.71 18.67
C LEU A 237 -1.84 6.26 19.15
N TYR A 238 -2.94 5.52 19.31
CA TYR A 238 -2.90 4.09 19.66
C TYR A 238 -1.99 3.30 18.72
N TYR A 239 -2.11 3.50 17.40
CA TYR A 239 -1.32 2.75 16.42
C TYR A 239 0.18 3.07 16.48
N PRO A 240 0.65 4.32 16.33
CA PRO A 240 2.08 4.61 16.36
C PRO A 240 2.73 4.23 17.70
N VAL A 241 2.05 4.44 18.84
CA VAL A 241 2.57 4.01 20.15
C VAL A 241 2.67 2.49 20.21
N GLY A 242 1.59 1.77 19.88
CA GLY A 242 1.60 0.31 19.88
C GLY A 242 2.63 -0.27 18.92
N ALA A 243 2.76 0.30 17.72
CA ALA A 243 3.75 -0.12 16.73
C ALA A 243 5.18 0.12 17.22
N VAL A 244 5.48 1.25 17.87
CA VAL A 244 6.81 1.49 18.45
C VAL A 244 7.10 0.46 19.54
N LEU A 245 6.17 0.24 20.46
CA LEU A 245 6.34 -0.72 21.56
C LEU A 245 6.54 -2.16 21.07
N ASP A 246 5.77 -2.58 20.06
CA ASP A 246 5.88 -3.90 19.44
C ASP A 246 7.20 -4.06 18.66
N ARG A 247 7.53 -3.09 17.79
CA ARG A 247 8.70 -3.17 16.90
C ARG A 247 10.04 -3.01 17.62
N THR A 248 10.07 -2.28 18.73
CA THR A 248 11.27 -2.15 19.58
C THR A 248 11.40 -3.27 20.60
N GLY A 249 10.45 -4.21 20.64
CA GLY A 249 10.47 -5.32 21.58
C GLY A 249 10.30 -4.93 23.04
N LEU A 250 9.95 -3.67 23.36
CA LEU A 250 9.81 -3.17 24.74
C LEU A 250 8.79 -3.93 25.59
N LEU A 251 7.86 -4.65 24.94
CA LEU A 251 6.86 -5.49 25.60
C LEU A 251 7.28 -6.97 25.70
N LYS A 252 8.40 -7.36 25.09
CA LYS A 252 8.90 -8.73 25.10
C LYS A 252 9.67 -9.00 26.40
N PRO A 253 9.47 -10.17 27.05
CA PRO A 253 10.28 -10.57 28.18
C PRO A 253 11.76 -10.61 27.81
N ASN A 254 12.63 -10.08 28.67
CA ASN A 254 14.09 -10.10 28.51
C ASN A 254 14.63 -9.37 27.27
N HIS A 255 13.87 -8.45 26.68
CA HIS A 255 14.35 -7.55 25.61
C HIS A 255 14.45 -6.12 26.14
N THR A 256 15.56 -5.46 25.85
CA THR A 256 15.88 -4.09 26.26
C THR A 256 16.14 -3.22 25.04
N LEU A 257 16.27 -1.90 25.25
CA LEU A 257 16.63 -1.00 24.15
C LEU A 257 18.04 -1.27 23.61
N ASP A 258 18.94 -1.81 24.44
CA ASP A 258 20.32 -2.12 24.04
C ASP A 258 20.40 -3.32 23.08
N ASP A 259 19.35 -4.15 23.03
CA ASP A 259 19.22 -5.25 22.08
C ASP A 259 18.78 -4.78 20.68
N ASN A 260 18.36 -3.51 20.54
CA ASN A 260 17.95 -2.97 19.25
C ASN A 260 19.18 -2.59 18.42
N THR A 261 19.22 -3.09 17.18
CA THR A 261 20.35 -2.87 16.27
C THR A 261 19.86 -2.64 14.84
N LEU A 262 20.71 -1.99 14.04
CA LEU A 262 20.52 -1.87 12.59
C LEU A 262 21.07 -3.09 11.83
N ASP A 263 21.76 -4.00 12.51
CA ASP A 263 22.18 -5.27 11.93
C ASP A 263 20.96 -6.20 11.76
N GLY A 264 20.49 -6.32 10.52
CA GLY A 264 19.37 -7.15 10.15
C GLY A 264 19.58 -8.65 10.33
N LEU A 265 20.81 -9.09 10.64
CA LEU A 265 21.16 -10.49 10.88
C LEU A 265 21.47 -10.80 12.35
N ALA A 266 21.52 -9.79 13.23
CA ALA A 266 21.85 -9.99 14.65
C ALA A 266 20.92 -11.00 15.36
N PHE A 267 19.66 -11.10 14.92
CA PHE A 267 18.71 -12.07 15.46
C PHE A 267 19.12 -13.54 15.18
N LEU A 268 19.98 -13.80 14.19
CA LEU A 268 20.47 -15.14 13.88
C LEU A 268 21.58 -15.60 14.82
N GLN A 269 22.37 -14.66 15.37
CA GLN A 269 23.44 -14.97 16.33
C GLN A 269 22.89 -15.76 17.53
N HIS A 270 21.64 -15.48 17.91
CA HIS A 270 20.94 -16.13 18.99
C HIS A 270 19.99 -17.21 18.45
N GLY A 271 20.49 -18.45 18.37
CA GLY A 271 19.70 -19.63 18.03
C GLY A 271 19.88 -20.18 16.61
N ARG A 272 20.64 -19.49 15.74
CA ARG A 272 21.04 -19.97 14.40
C ARG A 272 22.49 -19.56 14.05
N ALA A 273 23.41 -19.73 15.00
CA ALA A 273 24.81 -19.30 14.86
C ALA A 273 25.48 -19.84 13.58
N GLY A 274 25.32 -21.13 13.26
CA GLY A 274 25.85 -21.70 12.01
C GLY A 274 25.32 -21.07 10.73
N GLU A 275 24.05 -20.61 10.70
CA GLU A 275 23.51 -19.87 9.55
C GLU A 275 24.12 -18.46 9.47
N TYR A 276 24.30 -17.79 10.61
CA TYR A 276 24.95 -16.49 10.66
C TYR A 276 26.39 -16.58 10.14
N GLU A 277 27.18 -17.51 10.66
CA GLU A 277 28.57 -17.72 10.24
C GLU A 277 28.68 -18.13 8.76
N ALA A 278 27.75 -18.95 8.27
CA ALA A 278 27.70 -19.32 6.85
C ALA A 278 27.43 -18.10 5.95
N ILE A 279 26.53 -17.20 6.35
CA ILE A 279 26.27 -15.95 5.64
C ILE A 279 27.52 -15.06 5.66
N GLU A 280 28.18 -14.90 6.80
CA GLU A 280 29.41 -14.10 6.88
C GLU A 280 30.53 -14.67 6.00
N TRP A 281 30.73 -15.99 6.02
CA TRP A 281 31.71 -16.64 5.16
C TRP A 281 31.40 -16.43 3.66
N LEU A 282 30.14 -16.63 3.24
CA LEU A 282 29.71 -16.40 1.86
C LEU A 282 29.86 -14.94 1.42
N ARG A 283 29.60 -13.98 2.32
CA ARG A 283 29.66 -12.54 2.05
C ARG A 283 31.10 -12.03 1.98
N ASP A 284 31.93 -12.43 2.93
CA ASP A 284 33.22 -11.78 3.19
C ASP A 284 34.43 -12.56 2.66
N GLN A 285 34.29 -13.88 2.49
CA GLN A 285 35.43 -14.76 2.17
C GLN A 285 35.23 -15.53 0.86
N ALA A 286 34.01 -15.96 0.55
CA ALA A 286 33.75 -16.73 -0.65
C ALA A 286 33.93 -15.89 -1.91
N ALA A 287 34.59 -16.45 -2.92
CA ALA A 287 34.68 -15.81 -4.22
C ALA A 287 33.32 -15.86 -4.93
N TRP A 288 32.96 -14.79 -5.65
CA TRP A 288 31.66 -14.65 -6.29
C TRP A 288 31.23 -15.90 -7.08
N GLY A 289 29.96 -16.26 -6.92
CA GLY A 289 29.32 -17.38 -7.62
C GLY A 289 27.82 -17.41 -7.37
N ARG A 290 27.09 -18.19 -8.18
CA ARG A 290 25.66 -18.41 -7.93
C ARG A 290 25.50 -19.51 -6.88
N LEU A 291 24.46 -19.39 -6.06
CA LEU A 291 24.15 -20.39 -5.06
C LEU A 291 22.84 -21.12 -5.37
N ALA A 292 22.73 -22.36 -4.90
CA ALA A 292 21.46 -23.01 -4.69
C ALA A 292 21.10 -22.91 -3.21
N GLU A 293 19.87 -22.50 -2.91
CA GLU A 293 19.23 -22.54 -1.57
C GLU A 293 17.77 -22.96 -1.76
N ALA A 294 17.09 -23.37 -0.69
CA ALA A 294 15.72 -23.79 -0.81
C ALA A 294 14.79 -22.67 -1.32
N VAL A 295 13.89 -23.06 -2.22
CA VAL A 295 12.81 -22.17 -2.70
C VAL A 295 11.63 -22.26 -1.74
N GLY A 296 10.96 -21.15 -1.43
CA GLY A 296 9.76 -21.13 -0.61
C GLY A 296 8.75 -20.08 -1.04
N ASP A 297 7.66 -19.98 -0.29
CA ASP A 297 6.60 -19.02 -0.53
C ASP A 297 7.04 -17.59 -0.20
N ASP A 298 6.36 -16.61 -0.78
CA ASP A 298 6.58 -15.19 -0.47
C ASP A 298 6.35 -14.92 1.04
N TYR A 299 7.08 -13.95 1.61
CA TYR A 299 6.99 -13.57 3.03
C TYR A 299 7.39 -14.69 4.03
N SER A 300 8.26 -15.61 3.60
CA SER A 300 8.80 -16.69 4.44
C SER A 300 10.29 -16.48 4.76
N GLU A 301 10.94 -17.43 5.44
CA GLU A 301 12.39 -17.36 5.70
C GLU A 301 13.26 -17.81 4.50
N TYR A 302 12.66 -18.27 3.40
CA TYR A 302 13.38 -18.76 2.22
C TYR A 302 13.97 -17.59 1.41
N GLY A 303 15.05 -17.83 0.66
CA GLY A 303 15.77 -16.76 -0.07
C GLY A 303 16.66 -15.87 0.82
N ARG A 304 16.78 -16.20 2.12
CA ARG A 304 17.57 -15.43 3.08
C ARG A 304 19.06 -15.43 2.73
N ILE A 305 19.61 -16.55 2.25
CA ILE A 305 21.06 -16.66 2.06
C ILE A 305 21.51 -15.76 0.91
N SER A 306 20.84 -15.82 -0.24
CA SER A 306 21.13 -14.91 -1.36
C SER A 306 20.89 -13.44 -1.01
N SER A 307 19.78 -13.13 -0.35
CA SER A 307 19.46 -11.74 0.03
C SER A 307 20.41 -11.16 1.09
N SER A 308 21.05 -11.99 1.92
CA SER A 308 21.98 -11.56 2.97
C SER A 308 23.44 -11.49 2.50
N THR A 309 23.80 -12.21 1.43
CA THR A 309 25.19 -12.31 0.94
C THR A 309 25.44 -11.50 -0.33
N GLY A 310 24.38 -11.16 -1.09
CA GLY A 310 24.49 -10.56 -2.42
C GLY A 310 24.85 -11.55 -3.53
N LEU A 311 25.00 -12.83 -3.20
CA LEU A 311 25.20 -13.90 -4.17
C LEU A 311 23.85 -14.34 -4.75
N PRO A 312 23.68 -14.38 -6.09
CA PRO A 312 22.39 -14.70 -6.70
C PRO A 312 22.04 -16.19 -6.56
N THR A 313 20.74 -16.49 -6.38
CA THR A 313 20.19 -17.85 -6.38
C THR A 313 19.42 -18.17 -7.67
N ILE A 314 19.06 -19.43 -7.88
CA ILE A 314 18.25 -19.90 -9.03
C ILE A 314 16.86 -19.27 -9.03
N LEU A 315 16.21 -19.24 -7.85
CA LEU A 315 14.88 -18.70 -7.67
C LEU A 315 14.70 -18.25 -6.21
N GLY A 316 14.39 -16.97 -6.03
CA GLY A 316 13.95 -16.42 -4.75
C GLY A 316 12.46 -16.67 -4.51
N TRP A 317 11.75 -15.67 -3.98
CA TRP A 317 10.30 -15.73 -3.81
C TRP A 317 9.58 -15.67 -5.16
N ARG A 318 8.91 -16.76 -5.52
CA ARG A 318 8.29 -16.94 -6.84
C ARG A 318 7.24 -15.87 -7.16
N GLY A 319 6.41 -15.51 -6.19
CA GLY A 319 5.37 -14.50 -6.40
C GLY A 319 5.96 -13.10 -6.54
N HIS A 320 7.08 -12.80 -5.86
CA HIS A 320 7.84 -11.57 -6.08
C HIS A 320 8.46 -11.55 -7.49
N GLU A 321 9.11 -12.63 -7.94
CA GLU A 321 9.65 -12.69 -9.31
C GLU A 321 8.55 -12.48 -10.36
N LEU A 322 7.35 -13.04 -10.15
CA LEU A 322 6.18 -12.77 -10.99
C LEU A 322 5.76 -11.29 -10.95
N GLN A 323 5.72 -10.67 -9.77
CA GLN A 323 5.41 -9.25 -9.58
C GLN A 323 6.49 -8.28 -10.06
N TRP A 324 7.69 -8.74 -10.42
CA TRP A 324 8.70 -7.89 -11.05
C TRP A 324 8.76 -8.12 -12.57
N ARG A 325 8.51 -9.35 -13.03
CA ARG A 325 8.67 -9.74 -14.44
C ARG A 325 7.36 -9.77 -15.24
N GLY A 326 6.20 -9.84 -14.56
CA GLY A 326 4.88 -9.95 -15.18
C GLY A 326 4.58 -11.32 -15.82
N THR A 327 5.50 -12.27 -15.75
CA THR A 327 5.32 -13.63 -16.28
C THR A 327 6.20 -14.63 -15.55
N THR A 328 5.75 -15.89 -15.46
CA THR A 328 6.55 -16.99 -14.90
C THR A 328 7.45 -17.69 -15.92
N ARG A 329 7.26 -17.45 -17.22
CA ARG A 329 7.96 -18.16 -18.30
C ARG A 329 9.49 -18.16 -18.19
N LEU A 330 10.06 -17.15 -17.54
CA LEU A 330 11.51 -17.00 -17.35
C LEU A 330 12.08 -17.88 -16.24
N PHE A 331 11.22 -18.45 -15.39
CA PHE A 331 11.60 -19.25 -14.23
C PHE A 331 10.68 -20.47 -14.02
N ASP A 332 9.88 -20.83 -15.02
CA ASP A 332 9.12 -22.08 -15.01
C ASP A 332 10.10 -23.26 -14.94
N GLY A 333 9.87 -24.22 -14.04
CA GLY A 333 10.77 -25.34 -13.81
C GLY A 333 11.93 -25.08 -12.84
N HIS A 334 12.18 -23.83 -12.45
CA HIS A 334 13.33 -23.51 -11.58
C HIS A 334 13.17 -24.06 -10.16
N ALA A 335 11.95 -24.11 -9.63
CA ALA A 335 11.71 -24.68 -8.30
C ALA A 335 11.92 -26.20 -8.29
N GLU A 336 11.51 -26.85 -9.39
CA GLU A 336 11.68 -28.27 -9.64
C GLU A 336 13.16 -28.62 -9.83
N ASP A 337 13.91 -27.80 -10.57
CA ASP A 337 15.36 -27.94 -10.73
C ASP A 337 16.07 -27.84 -9.37
N VAL A 338 15.71 -26.86 -8.53
CA VAL A 338 16.28 -26.74 -7.17
C VAL A 338 15.95 -27.97 -6.34
N ALA A 339 14.70 -28.45 -6.36
CA ALA A 339 14.32 -29.65 -5.64
C ALA A 339 15.13 -30.87 -6.09
N ALA A 340 15.32 -31.04 -7.41
CA ALA A 340 16.14 -32.11 -7.97
C ALA A 340 17.60 -32.05 -7.50
N ILE A 341 18.21 -30.86 -7.39
CA ILE A 341 19.57 -30.70 -6.84
C ILE A 341 19.69 -31.29 -5.43
N TYR A 342 18.68 -31.10 -4.57
CA TYR A 342 18.73 -31.57 -3.18
C TYR A 342 18.27 -33.02 -2.99
N GLN A 343 17.40 -33.54 -3.86
CA GLN A 343 16.67 -34.79 -3.59
C GLN A 343 17.12 -35.99 -4.42
N THR A 344 17.88 -35.79 -5.50
CA THR A 344 18.30 -36.90 -6.36
C THR A 344 19.66 -37.47 -5.94
N GLU A 345 19.78 -38.80 -6.00
CA GLU A 345 21.04 -39.53 -5.81
C GLU A 345 21.85 -39.64 -7.12
N ASP A 346 21.28 -39.27 -8.26
CA ASP A 346 21.97 -39.32 -9.55
C ASP A 346 22.93 -38.13 -9.72
N GLY A 347 24.21 -38.37 -9.46
CA GLY A 347 25.26 -37.36 -9.58
C GLY A 347 25.39 -36.74 -10.98
N ALA A 348 25.04 -37.46 -12.05
CA ALA A 348 25.07 -36.91 -13.40
C ALA A 348 23.96 -35.87 -13.61
N SER A 349 22.76 -36.15 -13.09
CA SER A 349 21.63 -35.20 -13.06
C SER A 349 21.97 -33.95 -12.24
N VAL A 350 22.50 -34.13 -11.03
CA VAL A 350 22.91 -32.99 -10.18
C VAL A 350 23.95 -32.14 -10.90
N ARG A 351 25.03 -32.75 -11.41
CA ARG A 351 26.09 -32.03 -12.15
C ARG A 351 25.52 -31.23 -13.33
N GLY A 352 24.64 -31.84 -14.13
CA GLY A 352 23.98 -31.17 -15.25
C GLY A 352 23.14 -29.95 -14.85
N LEU A 353 22.44 -30.02 -13.70
CA LEU A 353 21.69 -28.90 -13.15
C LEU A 353 22.59 -27.78 -12.61
N LEU A 354 23.69 -28.14 -11.93
CA LEU A 354 24.68 -27.18 -11.45
C LEU A 354 25.34 -26.43 -12.61
N ASP A 355 25.69 -27.14 -13.70
CA ASP A 355 26.24 -26.53 -14.92
C ASP A 355 25.21 -25.63 -15.63
N LYS A 356 23.97 -26.12 -15.80
CA LYS A 356 22.86 -25.38 -16.42
C LYS A 356 22.64 -24.03 -15.76
N HIS A 357 22.62 -24.01 -14.42
CA HIS A 357 22.36 -22.81 -13.63
C HIS A 357 23.63 -22.03 -13.26
N ARG A 358 24.81 -22.58 -13.57
CA ARG A 358 26.14 -22.04 -13.22
C ARG A 358 26.31 -21.87 -11.72
N ILE A 359 25.92 -22.89 -10.97
CA ILE A 359 26.00 -22.92 -9.51
C ILE A 359 27.43 -23.16 -9.09
N LYS A 360 27.88 -22.39 -8.10
CA LYS A 360 29.17 -22.56 -7.45
C LYS A 360 29.01 -23.08 -6.02
N TYR A 361 27.97 -22.63 -5.32
CA TYR A 361 27.72 -23.00 -3.93
C TYR A 361 26.35 -23.64 -3.76
N ILE A 362 26.24 -24.64 -2.90
CA ILE A 362 24.97 -25.23 -2.48
C ILE A 362 24.89 -25.06 -0.98
N TYR A 363 23.97 -24.23 -0.51
CA TYR A 363 23.75 -24.01 0.91
C TYR A 363 22.82 -25.09 1.46
N ARG A 364 23.19 -25.77 2.54
CA ARG A 364 22.32 -26.73 3.21
C ARG A 364 22.21 -26.38 4.69
N GLY A 365 21.05 -25.89 5.11
CA GLY A 365 20.71 -25.64 6.51
C GLY A 365 19.32 -26.15 6.85
N HIS A 366 18.72 -25.61 7.92
CA HIS A 366 17.45 -26.10 8.45
C HIS A 366 16.29 -26.05 7.42
N ARG A 367 16.23 -25.04 6.56
CA ARG A 367 15.18 -24.91 5.53
C ARG A 367 15.29 -26.00 4.48
N GLU A 368 16.50 -26.25 4.01
CA GLU A 368 16.79 -27.31 3.03
C GLU A 368 16.52 -28.68 3.62
N VAL A 369 16.96 -28.93 4.86
CA VAL A 369 16.69 -30.18 5.59
C VAL A 369 15.18 -30.39 5.76
N SER A 370 14.46 -29.37 6.24
CA SER A 370 13.03 -29.48 6.49
C SER A 370 12.22 -29.68 5.21
N LYS A 371 12.68 -29.14 4.08
CA LYS A 371 11.94 -29.19 2.81
C LYS A 371 12.30 -30.40 1.96
N TYR A 372 13.59 -30.75 1.89
CA TYR A 372 14.11 -31.74 0.95
C TYR A 372 14.57 -33.04 1.60
N GLY A 373 14.83 -33.05 2.92
CA GLY A 373 15.15 -34.26 3.68
C GLY A 373 16.64 -34.57 3.74
N ASP A 374 16.97 -35.83 3.46
CA ASP A 374 18.30 -36.42 3.63
C ASP A 374 19.40 -35.72 2.80
N ASP A 375 20.66 -35.88 3.21
CA ASP A 375 21.80 -35.27 2.54
C ASP A 375 22.53 -36.25 1.62
N PHE A 376 22.27 -36.16 0.33
CA PHE A 376 23.02 -36.91 -0.69
C PHE A 376 24.21 -36.11 -1.24
N LEU A 377 24.27 -34.79 -0.98
CA LEU A 377 25.26 -33.89 -1.59
C LEU A 377 26.69 -34.26 -1.20
N GLY A 378 26.89 -34.70 0.05
CA GLY A 378 28.21 -35.13 0.54
C GLY A 378 28.75 -36.41 -0.11
N SER A 379 27.93 -37.14 -0.88
CA SER A 379 28.36 -38.36 -1.58
C SER A 379 29.00 -38.11 -2.95
N PHE A 380 28.84 -36.90 -3.50
CA PHE A 380 29.33 -36.56 -4.83
C PHE A 380 30.77 -36.05 -4.80
N ASP A 381 31.66 -36.66 -5.59
CA ASP A 381 33.09 -36.33 -5.65
C ASP A 381 33.38 -34.91 -6.17
N PHE A 382 32.46 -34.34 -6.96
CA PHE A 382 32.50 -32.98 -7.49
C PHE A 382 31.96 -31.91 -6.53
N LEU A 383 31.50 -32.30 -5.34
CA LEU A 383 31.09 -31.38 -4.29
C LEU A 383 32.03 -31.46 -3.10
N LYS A 384 32.68 -30.34 -2.77
CA LYS A 384 33.55 -30.25 -1.60
C LYS A 384 32.87 -29.42 -0.52
N SER A 385 32.88 -29.90 0.72
CA SER A 385 32.48 -29.06 1.87
C SER A 385 33.46 -27.90 2.02
N ALA A 386 33.00 -26.68 1.74
CA ALA A 386 33.78 -25.45 1.82
C ALA A 386 33.59 -24.73 3.17
N PHE A 387 32.46 -24.95 3.82
CA PHE A 387 32.14 -24.44 5.15
C PHE A 387 31.19 -25.42 5.86
N SER A 388 31.38 -25.58 7.18
CA SER A 388 30.46 -26.33 8.03
C SER A 388 30.47 -25.78 9.46
N ALA A 389 29.29 -25.44 9.98
CA ALA A 389 29.10 -24.98 11.36
C ALA A 389 27.65 -25.23 11.79
N ASP A 390 27.44 -25.72 13.02
CA ASP A 390 26.13 -25.89 13.69
C ASP A 390 24.96 -26.35 12.78
N GLY A 391 25.14 -27.49 12.10
CA GLY A 391 24.09 -28.08 11.26
C GLY A 391 23.88 -27.39 9.91
N VAL A 392 24.73 -26.43 9.56
CA VAL A 392 24.83 -25.82 8.23
C VAL A 392 26.07 -26.35 7.53
N THR A 393 25.94 -26.68 6.24
CA THR A 393 27.06 -27.03 5.35
C THR A 393 26.91 -26.28 4.04
N ILE A 394 28.01 -25.73 3.52
CA ILE A 394 28.08 -25.18 2.17
C ILE A 394 28.98 -26.08 1.34
N TYR A 395 28.41 -26.62 0.27
CA TYR A 395 29.15 -27.38 -0.73
C TYR A 395 29.61 -26.45 -1.85
N GLU A 396 30.88 -26.51 -2.23
CA GLU A 396 31.43 -25.86 -3.42
C GLU A 396 31.50 -26.87 -4.57
N TYR A 397 30.98 -26.48 -5.73
CA TYR A 397 31.01 -27.26 -6.94
C TYR A 397 32.37 -27.12 -7.65
N ILE A 398 33.02 -28.26 -7.87
CA ILE A 398 34.30 -28.38 -8.57
C ILE A 398 34.03 -29.17 -9.86
N PRO A 399 33.87 -28.49 -11.01
CA PRO A 399 33.45 -29.12 -12.26
C PRO A 399 34.44 -30.15 -12.81
#